data_AF-A0A928B4G6-F1
#
_entry.id   AF-A0A928B4G6-F1
#
_cell.length_a   1.000
_cell.length_b   1.000
_cell.length_c   1.000
_cell.angle_alpha   90.00
_cell.angle_beta   90.00
_cell.angle_gamma   90.00
#
_symmetry.space_group_name_H-M   'P 1'
#
loop_
_entity.id
_entity.type
_entity.pdbx_description
1 polymer ?
#
loop_
_entity_poly.entity_id
_entity_poly.type
_entity_poly.pdbx_seq_one_letter_code
_entity_poly.pdbx_strand_id
1 'polypeptide(L)'
;MKKMFLALLAVVAMVACEDKSTPQTPPNEPETEVATKYNLTFNSEGECYSQSFEGISEDVFTAEIKNYGWKQIDLHEIFDNGNIEVANFWEGRDGGGSYNFYINETVLTQYTSSSAYPPGEDKGYCNYDYAFEDSAIRIKDNTILMFRLLELDDDTMVCIEYIGTNALFTKNIYGLGTYKRMTPEELEKVQQTYTRNWDEAE
;
A
#
# COMPACT_ATOMS: atom_id res chain seq x y z
N MET A 1 -7.98 -35.50 -39.70
CA MET A 1 -6.72 -34.72 -39.70
C MET A 1 -6.80 -33.68 -38.60
N LYS A 2 -6.12 -33.91 -37.49
CA LYS A 2 -6.11 -33.03 -36.30
C LYS A 2 -4.94 -32.06 -36.50
N LYS A 3 -5.21 -30.79 -36.77
CA LYS A 3 -4.18 -29.75 -36.83
C LYS A 3 -3.90 -29.29 -35.40
N MET A 4 -2.79 -29.75 -34.84
CA MET A 4 -2.18 -29.19 -33.63
C MET A 4 -1.63 -27.82 -34.00
N PHE A 5 -2.13 -26.76 -33.37
CA PHE A 5 -1.47 -25.45 -33.38
C PHE A 5 -0.54 -25.41 -32.18
N LEU A 6 0.77 -25.41 -32.46
CA LEU A 6 1.82 -25.19 -31.49
C LEU A 6 1.94 -23.67 -31.29
N ALA A 7 1.51 -23.16 -30.14
CA ALA A 7 1.74 -21.77 -29.78
C ALA A 7 3.22 -21.59 -29.40
N LEU A 8 3.91 -20.77 -30.18
CA LEU A 8 5.31 -20.42 -29.99
C LEU A 8 5.42 -19.47 -28.77
N LEU A 9 5.91 -19.99 -27.65
CA LEU A 9 6.27 -19.19 -26.48
C LEU A 9 7.61 -18.51 -26.75
N ALA A 10 7.61 -17.18 -26.94
CA ALA A 10 8.85 -16.42 -27.05
C ALA A 10 9.49 -16.27 -25.66
N VAL A 11 10.39 -17.19 -25.33
CA VAL A 11 11.31 -17.05 -24.19
C VAL A 11 12.49 -16.21 -24.65
N VAL A 12 12.55 -14.95 -24.23
CA VAL A 12 13.77 -14.15 -24.34
C VAL A 12 14.66 -14.54 -23.16
N ALA A 13 15.66 -15.37 -23.44
CA ALA A 13 16.76 -15.63 -22.52
C ALA A 13 17.74 -14.45 -22.59
N MET A 14 17.80 -13.63 -21.54
CA MET A 14 18.93 -12.71 -21.37
C MET A 14 20.06 -13.47 -20.69
N VAL A 15 21.08 -13.82 -21.47
CA VAL A 15 22.39 -14.22 -20.97
C VAL A 15 23.08 -12.94 -20.48
N ALA A 16 23.16 -12.74 -19.17
CA ALA A 16 24.08 -11.77 -18.61
C ALA A 16 25.47 -12.44 -18.55
N CYS A 17 26.42 -11.90 -19.33
CA CYS A 17 27.83 -12.22 -19.17
C CYS A 17 28.26 -11.89 -17.74
N GLU A 18 28.87 -12.86 -17.07
CA GLU A 18 29.63 -12.64 -15.85
C GLU A 18 30.83 -11.75 -16.16
N ASP A 19 30.90 -10.58 -15.53
CA ASP A 19 32.17 -9.92 -15.27
C ASP A 19 32.42 -9.93 -13.75
N LYS A 20 33.64 -10.28 -13.38
CA LYS A 20 34.05 -10.57 -12.00
C LYS A 20 34.16 -9.27 -11.21
N SER A 21 33.13 -8.97 -10.46
CA SER A 21 33.30 -8.33 -9.16
C SER A 21 32.47 -9.13 -8.15
N THR A 22 33.12 -9.57 -7.08
CA THR A 22 32.49 -10.20 -5.92
C THR A 22 31.20 -9.44 -5.59
N PRO A 23 30.06 -10.10 -5.28
CA PRO A 23 28.94 -9.37 -4.72
C PRO A 23 29.42 -8.81 -3.38
N GLN A 24 29.82 -7.54 -3.36
CA GLN A 24 29.89 -6.81 -2.13
C GLN A 24 28.45 -6.71 -1.67
N THR A 25 28.12 -7.39 -0.57
CA THR A 25 26.97 -7.05 0.26
C THR A 25 26.96 -5.53 0.37
N PRO A 26 25.90 -4.82 -0.08
CA PRO A 26 25.89 -3.38 0.05
C PRO A 26 26.01 -3.06 1.55
N PRO A 27 27.03 -2.28 1.97
CA PRO A 27 27.10 -1.81 3.33
C PRO A 27 26.13 -0.63 3.40
N ASN A 28 24.90 -0.89 3.82
CA ASN A 28 23.95 0.10 4.32
C ASN A 28 22.89 -0.67 5.13
N GLU A 29 23.18 -0.94 6.40
CA GLU A 29 22.12 -1.10 7.40
C GLU A 29 21.38 0.25 7.50
N PRO A 30 20.06 0.31 7.31
CA PRO A 30 19.31 1.38 7.93
C PRO A 30 19.10 1.08 9.40
N GLU A 31 19.66 1.99 10.20
CA GLU A 31 19.12 2.51 11.45
C GLU A 31 18.05 1.63 12.12
N THR A 32 18.55 0.81 13.04
CA THR A 32 17.80 0.03 14.01
C THR A 32 16.62 0.78 14.65
N GLU A 33 16.61 2.10 14.75
CA GLU A 33 15.66 2.87 15.55
C GLU A 33 14.20 2.82 15.06
N VAL A 34 13.92 3.03 13.76
CA VAL A 34 12.52 3.02 13.24
C VAL A 34 11.94 1.61 13.24
N ALA A 35 12.72 0.61 12.81
CA ALA A 35 12.32 -0.80 12.86
C ALA A 35 12.08 -1.25 14.33
N THR A 36 12.92 -0.77 15.27
CA THR A 36 12.75 -1.08 16.70
C THR A 36 11.55 -0.35 17.31
N LYS A 37 11.26 0.90 16.88
CA LYS A 37 10.11 1.68 17.35
C LYS A 37 8.81 0.88 17.16
N TYR A 38 8.55 0.45 15.94
CA TYR A 38 7.30 -0.24 15.62
C TYR A 38 7.34 -1.74 15.92
N ASN A 39 8.51 -2.36 16.08
CA ASN A 39 8.68 -3.79 16.40
C ASN A 39 7.68 -4.68 15.62
N LEU A 40 7.81 -4.62 14.30
CA LEU A 40 6.87 -5.24 13.37
C LEU A 40 7.13 -6.73 13.23
N THR A 41 6.07 -7.52 13.14
CA THR A 41 6.15 -8.96 12.93
C THR A 41 4.91 -9.47 12.18
N PHE A 42 4.90 -10.75 11.84
CA PHE A 42 3.85 -11.38 11.06
C PHE A 42 3.19 -12.51 11.84
N ASN A 43 1.87 -12.61 11.75
CA ASN A 43 1.12 -13.71 12.35
C ASN A 43 1.17 -14.97 11.46
N SER A 44 0.56 -16.07 11.90
CA SER A 44 0.53 -17.33 11.14
C SER A 44 -0.23 -17.24 9.81
N GLU A 45 -1.06 -16.21 9.63
CA GLU A 45 -1.82 -15.93 8.41
C GLU A 45 -1.05 -15.01 7.45
N GLY A 46 0.14 -14.55 7.86
CA GLY A 46 0.98 -13.65 7.07
C GLY A 46 0.56 -12.19 7.13
N GLU A 47 -0.33 -11.80 8.06
CA GLU A 47 -0.64 -10.39 8.30
C GLU A 47 0.40 -9.73 9.19
N CYS A 48 0.85 -8.54 8.79
CA CYS A 48 1.81 -7.73 9.55
C CYS A 48 1.10 -6.97 10.70
N TYR A 49 1.74 -6.94 11.87
CA TYR A 49 1.29 -6.19 13.04
C TYR A 49 2.46 -5.68 13.87
N SER A 50 2.20 -4.68 14.71
CA SER A 50 3.16 -4.16 15.68
C SER A 50 3.00 -4.85 17.03
N GLN A 51 4.12 -5.16 17.69
CA GLN A 51 4.12 -5.61 19.09
C GLN A 51 4.26 -4.47 20.11
N SER A 52 4.58 -3.25 19.63
CA SER A 52 4.83 -2.08 20.49
C SER A 52 3.61 -1.16 20.64
N PHE A 53 2.59 -1.31 19.79
CA PHE A 53 1.44 -0.42 19.73
C PHE A 53 0.13 -1.19 19.91
N GLU A 54 -0.72 -0.70 20.80
CA GLU A 54 -2.08 -1.22 21.01
C GLU A 54 -3.05 -0.80 19.88
N GLY A 55 -2.65 0.17 19.05
CA GLY A 55 -3.42 0.66 17.91
C GLY A 55 -4.44 1.74 18.27
N ILE A 56 -5.19 2.19 17.27
CA ILE A 56 -6.22 3.23 17.40
C ILE A 56 -7.57 2.62 17.82
N SER A 57 -8.25 3.23 18.79
CA SER A 57 -9.58 2.81 19.24
C SER A 57 -10.69 3.21 18.25
N GLU A 58 -11.86 2.57 18.36
CA GLU A 58 -13.03 2.90 17.51
C GLU A 58 -13.54 4.33 17.73
N ASP A 59 -13.50 4.81 18.97
CA ASP A 59 -13.89 6.19 19.31
C ASP A 59 -12.97 7.21 18.62
N VAL A 60 -11.65 6.99 18.67
CA VAL A 60 -10.66 7.86 18.00
C VAL A 60 -10.79 7.76 16.48
N PHE A 61 -10.94 6.55 15.94
CA PHE A 61 -11.18 6.35 14.51
C PHE A 61 -12.42 7.14 14.05
N THR A 62 -13.51 7.06 14.81
CA THR A 62 -14.77 7.74 14.48
C THR A 62 -14.67 9.26 14.60
N ALA A 63 -13.99 9.76 15.62
CA ALA A 63 -13.89 11.20 15.87
C ALA A 63 -12.86 11.89 14.97
N GLU A 64 -11.76 11.21 14.64
CA GLU A 64 -10.56 11.86 14.11
C GLU A 64 -10.07 11.34 12.76
N ILE A 65 -10.54 10.17 12.30
CA ILE A 65 -10.08 9.56 11.05
C ILE A 65 -11.21 9.51 10.03
N LYS A 66 -12.41 9.11 10.46
CA LYS A 66 -13.63 9.18 9.63
C LYS A 66 -13.95 10.62 9.25
N ASN A 67 -14.56 10.76 8.09
CA ASN A 67 -14.97 12.02 7.45
C ASN A 67 -13.81 12.98 7.16
N TYR A 68 -12.56 12.49 7.15
CA TYR A 68 -11.36 13.21 6.74
C TYR A 68 -10.70 12.57 5.52
N GLY A 69 -10.07 13.43 4.70
CA GLY A 69 -9.17 13.00 3.63
C GLY A 69 -7.75 12.82 4.16
N TRP A 70 -7.01 11.87 3.62
CA TRP A 70 -5.67 11.51 4.03
C TRP A 70 -4.77 11.35 2.83
N LYS A 71 -3.69 12.13 2.80
CA LYS A 71 -2.69 12.15 1.73
C LYS A 71 -1.50 11.31 2.15
N GLN A 72 -1.12 10.30 1.36
CA GLN A 72 0.10 9.56 1.62
C GLN A 72 1.30 10.48 1.38
N ILE A 73 2.17 10.60 2.38
CA ILE A 73 3.39 11.40 2.30
C ILE A 73 4.65 10.53 2.31
N ASP A 74 4.55 9.32 2.86
CA ASP A 74 5.64 8.35 2.83
C ASP A 74 5.10 6.93 2.82
N LEU A 75 5.88 6.00 2.24
CA LEU A 75 5.56 4.58 2.21
C LEU A 75 6.85 3.79 2.09
N HIS A 76 7.09 2.84 2.99
CA HIS A 76 8.26 1.97 2.96
C HIS A 76 7.86 0.51 3.03
N GLU A 77 8.46 -0.35 2.21
CA GLU A 77 8.18 -1.78 2.23
C GLU A 77 8.60 -2.40 3.58
N ILE A 78 7.76 -3.30 4.13
CA ILE A 78 8.08 -4.08 5.32
C ILE A 78 8.52 -5.47 4.87
N PHE A 79 9.76 -5.82 5.18
CA PHE A 79 10.33 -7.13 4.89
C PHE A 79 9.83 -8.20 5.84
N ASP A 80 9.97 -9.46 5.44
CA ASP A 80 9.55 -10.67 6.16
C ASP A 80 10.07 -10.77 7.60
N ASN A 81 11.22 -10.15 7.88
CA ASN A 81 11.83 -10.11 9.21
C ASN A 81 11.35 -8.92 10.06
N GLY A 82 10.41 -8.11 9.58
CA GLY A 82 9.89 -6.92 10.23
C GLY A 82 10.71 -5.64 9.99
N ASN A 83 11.84 -5.73 9.29
CA ASN A 83 12.62 -4.55 8.94
C ASN A 83 11.89 -3.72 7.88
N ILE A 84 12.17 -2.42 7.87
CA ILE A 84 11.56 -1.46 6.95
C ILE A 84 12.62 -1.02 5.93
N GLU A 85 12.24 -1.02 4.66
CA GLU A 85 13.07 -0.51 3.55
C GLU A 85 13.33 1.00 3.71
N VAL A 86 14.53 1.45 3.35
CA VAL A 86 14.91 2.88 3.48
C VAL A 86 14.29 3.72 2.39
N ALA A 87 14.35 3.20 1.18
CA ALA A 87 13.83 3.88 0.02
C ALA A 87 12.31 4.00 0.15
N ASN A 88 11.77 5.13 -0.28
CA ASN A 88 10.33 5.24 -0.46
C ASN A 88 9.90 4.22 -1.52
N PHE A 89 8.82 3.50 -1.27
CA PHE A 89 8.30 2.42 -2.11
C PHE A 89 8.07 2.86 -3.55
N TRP A 90 7.63 4.11 -3.76
CA TRP A 90 7.36 4.65 -5.09
C TRP A 90 8.62 5.14 -5.82
N GLU A 91 9.75 5.27 -5.14
CA GLU A 91 10.98 5.76 -5.75
C GLU A 91 11.49 4.77 -6.82
N GLY A 92 11.58 5.24 -8.06
CA GLY A 92 12.06 4.44 -9.19
C GLY A 92 11.07 3.37 -9.68
N ARG A 93 9.81 3.36 -9.20
CA ARG A 93 8.77 2.46 -9.71
C ARG A 93 7.89 3.17 -10.74
N ASP A 94 7.73 2.51 -11.90
CA ASP A 94 6.75 2.87 -12.92
C ASP A 94 5.45 2.05 -12.70
N GLY A 95 4.29 2.61 -13.06
CA GLY A 95 3.02 1.85 -13.07
C GLY A 95 1.98 2.26 -12.02
N GLY A 96 2.37 2.89 -10.93
CA GLY A 96 1.48 3.24 -9.82
C GLY A 96 1.94 4.51 -9.08
N GLY A 97 1.05 5.11 -8.31
CA GLY A 97 1.35 6.28 -7.49
C GLY A 97 0.67 6.24 -6.13
N SER A 98 1.06 7.20 -5.28
CA SER A 98 0.62 7.34 -3.90
C SER A 98 -0.88 7.14 -3.71
N TYR A 99 -1.26 6.31 -2.74
CA TYR A 99 -2.64 6.03 -2.39
C TYR A 99 -3.17 7.10 -1.44
N ASN A 100 -3.96 8.06 -1.93
CA ASN A 100 -4.71 8.94 -1.03
C ASN A 100 -6.04 8.26 -0.67
N PHE A 101 -6.64 8.61 0.47
CA PHE A 101 -7.95 8.06 0.80
C PHE A 101 -8.87 9.06 1.49
N TYR A 102 -10.15 8.76 1.43
CA TYR A 102 -11.21 9.41 2.19
C TYR A 102 -12.10 8.32 2.78
N ILE A 103 -12.45 8.45 4.07
CA ILE A 103 -13.31 7.48 4.75
C ILE A 103 -14.58 8.20 5.17
N ASN A 104 -15.74 7.70 4.75
CA ASN A 104 -17.02 8.15 5.29
C ASN A 104 -17.62 7.08 6.22
N GLU A 105 -18.91 7.20 6.53
CA GLU A 105 -19.62 6.29 7.43
C GLU A 105 -19.52 4.80 7.07
N THR A 106 -19.52 4.46 5.78
CA THR A 106 -19.58 3.06 5.32
C THR A 106 -18.58 2.71 4.22
N VAL A 107 -18.05 3.71 3.52
CA VAL A 107 -17.19 3.56 2.34
C VAL A 107 -15.83 4.21 2.60
N LEU A 108 -14.78 3.46 2.25
CA LEU A 108 -13.44 3.98 2.04
C LEU A 108 -13.26 4.21 0.54
N THR A 109 -12.95 5.44 0.16
CA THR A 109 -12.57 5.79 -1.22
C THR A 109 -11.06 5.91 -1.29
N GLN A 110 -10.41 5.09 -2.11
CA GLN A 110 -8.98 5.18 -2.41
C GLN A 110 -8.80 5.91 -3.74
N TYR A 111 -7.96 6.93 -3.77
CA TYR A 111 -7.59 7.67 -4.97
C TYR A 111 -6.16 7.33 -5.36
N THR A 112 -5.93 6.96 -6.62
CA THR A 112 -4.62 6.56 -7.09
C THR A 112 -4.41 6.91 -8.55
N SER A 113 -3.14 6.90 -8.96
CA SER A 113 -2.74 7.05 -10.35
C SER A 113 -2.04 5.81 -10.86
N SER A 114 -2.24 5.47 -12.13
CA SER A 114 -1.54 4.39 -12.78
C SER A 114 -1.13 4.77 -14.19
N SER A 115 0.16 4.64 -14.48
CA SER A 115 0.69 4.84 -15.83
C SER A 115 0.35 3.72 -16.80
N ALA A 116 -0.39 2.70 -16.36
CA ALA A 116 -0.98 1.69 -17.25
C ALA A 116 -2.12 2.27 -18.10
N TYR A 117 -2.73 3.38 -17.68
CA TYR A 117 -3.76 4.07 -18.44
C TYR A 117 -3.20 5.26 -19.25
N PRO A 118 -3.87 5.65 -20.36
CA PRO A 118 -3.48 6.82 -21.14
C PRO A 118 -3.48 8.12 -20.32
N PRO A 119 -2.72 9.15 -20.73
CA PRO A 119 -2.79 10.46 -20.09
C PRO A 119 -4.22 11.02 -20.08
N GLY A 120 -4.69 11.47 -18.92
CA GLY A 120 -6.05 11.94 -18.70
C GLY A 120 -7.01 10.84 -18.21
N GLU A 121 -6.58 9.59 -18.26
CA GLU A 121 -7.25 8.42 -17.69
C GLU A 121 -6.42 7.76 -16.57
N ASP A 122 -5.21 8.28 -16.33
CA ASP A 122 -4.20 7.81 -15.40
C ASP A 122 -4.54 8.05 -13.93
N LYS A 123 -5.71 8.62 -13.62
CA LYS A 123 -6.15 8.96 -12.27
C LYS A 123 -7.59 8.52 -12.06
N GLY A 124 -7.82 7.74 -11.01
CA GLY A 124 -9.15 7.25 -10.65
C GLY A 124 -9.28 6.97 -9.18
N TYR A 125 -10.42 6.39 -8.81
CA TYR A 125 -10.71 5.95 -7.46
C TYR A 125 -11.41 4.60 -7.45
N CYS A 126 -11.26 3.91 -6.32
CA CYS A 126 -11.99 2.70 -5.97
C CYS A 126 -12.73 2.93 -4.66
N ASN A 127 -13.94 2.40 -4.54
CA ASN A 127 -14.75 2.44 -3.34
C ASN A 127 -14.80 1.05 -2.70
N TYR A 128 -14.62 1.02 -1.39
CA TYR A 128 -14.65 -0.22 -0.63
C TYR A 128 -15.59 -0.08 0.55
N ASP A 129 -16.54 -1.00 0.66
CA ASP A 129 -17.24 -1.23 1.91
C ASP A 129 -16.25 -1.76 2.94
N TYR A 130 -16.17 -1.10 4.10
CA TYR A 130 -15.19 -1.45 5.13
C TYR A 130 -15.83 -1.77 6.48
N ALA A 131 -15.09 -2.51 7.28
CA ALA A 131 -15.28 -2.67 8.72
C ALA A 131 -14.03 -2.17 9.44
N PHE A 132 -14.21 -1.59 10.63
CA PHE A 132 -13.12 -1.20 11.50
C PHE A 132 -13.16 -2.06 12.76
N GLU A 133 -12.17 -2.93 12.92
CA GLU A 133 -12.08 -3.88 14.04
C GLU A 133 -10.60 -4.07 14.40
N ASP A 134 -10.28 -4.20 15.69
CA ASP A 134 -8.91 -4.39 16.18
C ASP A 134 -7.90 -3.39 15.60
N SER A 135 -8.27 -2.11 15.58
CA SER A 135 -7.48 -1.01 15.01
C SER A 135 -7.17 -1.15 13.52
N ALA A 136 -7.92 -1.97 12.81
CA ALA A 136 -7.70 -2.26 11.41
C ALA A 136 -8.94 -1.97 10.55
N ILE A 137 -8.70 -1.37 9.38
CA ILE A 137 -9.69 -1.22 8.32
C ILE A 137 -9.58 -2.45 7.42
N ARG A 138 -10.67 -3.22 7.33
CA ARG A 138 -10.78 -4.41 6.48
C ARG A 138 -11.85 -4.21 5.43
N ILE A 139 -11.57 -4.64 4.20
CA ILE A 139 -12.56 -4.60 3.11
C ILE A 139 -13.53 -5.77 3.28
N LYS A 140 -14.83 -5.51 3.35
CA LYS A 140 -15.86 -6.51 3.71
C LYS A 140 -15.93 -7.68 2.73
N ASP A 141 -15.77 -7.43 1.43
CA ASP A 141 -15.95 -8.46 0.39
C ASP A 141 -14.77 -9.43 0.26
N ASN A 142 -13.60 -9.10 0.81
CA ASN A 142 -12.40 -9.92 0.68
C ASN A 142 -11.67 -10.18 2.01
N THR A 143 -12.16 -9.65 3.15
CA THR A 143 -11.49 -9.69 4.47
C THR A 143 -10.02 -9.23 4.47
N ILE A 144 -9.56 -8.60 3.39
CA ILE A 144 -8.20 -8.11 3.23
C ILE A 144 -8.00 -6.94 4.19
N LEU A 145 -6.94 -7.04 4.99
CA LEU A 145 -6.41 -5.91 5.75
C LEU A 145 -6.02 -4.81 4.75
N MET A 146 -6.72 -3.69 4.74
CA MET A 146 -6.30 -2.52 3.98
C MET A 146 -5.28 -1.72 4.79
N PHE A 147 -5.66 -1.38 6.03
CA PHE A 147 -4.82 -0.63 6.96
C PHE A 147 -4.89 -1.21 8.36
N ARG A 148 -3.76 -1.28 9.07
CA ARG A 148 -3.71 -1.39 10.53
C ARG A 148 -3.14 -0.09 11.08
N LEU A 149 -3.93 0.64 11.85
CA LEU A 149 -3.59 1.95 12.36
C LEU A 149 -2.69 1.82 13.59
N LEU A 150 -1.53 2.47 13.58
CA LEU A 150 -0.53 2.39 14.64
C LEU A 150 -0.54 3.65 15.50
N GLU A 151 -0.40 4.80 14.85
CA GLU A 151 -0.27 6.11 15.52
C GLU A 151 -1.13 7.15 14.83
N LEU A 152 -1.61 8.10 15.63
CA LEU A 152 -2.28 9.31 15.19
C LEU A 152 -1.76 10.46 16.06
N ASP A 153 -1.20 11.48 15.43
CA ASP A 153 -0.74 12.72 16.07
C ASP A 153 -1.28 13.91 15.29
N ASP A 154 -2.19 14.69 15.90
CA ASP A 154 -2.94 15.85 15.37
C ASP A 154 -3.48 15.70 13.94
N ASP A 155 -2.60 15.70 12.95
CA ASP A 155 -2.88 15.67 11.52
C ASP A 155 -2.04 14.62 10.76
N THR A 156 -1.34 13.73 11.46
CA THR A 156 -0.45 12.72 10.88
C THR A 156 -0.83 11.34 11.40
N MET A 157 -0.99 10.39 10.48
CA MET A 157 -1.37 9.01 10.78
C MET A 157 -0.29 8.06 10.25
N VAL A 158 0.12 7.10 11.08
CA VAL A 158 1.02 6.02 10.68
C VAL A 158 0.26 4.70 10.70
N CYS A 159 0.39 3.92 9.64
CA CYS A 159 -0.28 2.63 9.51
C CYS A 159 0.59 1.59 8.81
N ILE A 160 0.23 0.33 9.01
CA ILE A 160 0.64 -0.76 8.15
C ILE A 160 -0.40 -0.85 7.04
N GLU A 161 0.03 -0.72 5.79
CA GLU A 161 -0.82 -0.74 4.60
C GLU A 161 -0.55 -2.00 3.78
N TYR A 162 -1.60 -2.62 3.25
CA TYR A 162 -1.45 -3.63 2.21
C TYR A 162 -1.14 -2.94 0.86
N ILE A 163 0.00 -3.30 0.25
CA ILE A 163 0.48 -2.64 -0.98
C ILE A 163 0.49 -3.59 -2.19
N GLY A 164 0.14 -4.86 -2.00
CA GLY A 164 -0.03 -5.83 -3.09
C GLY A 164 0.30 -7.27 -2.69
N THR A 165 0.41 -8.14 -3.69
CA THR A 165 0.93 -9.50 -3.51
C THR A 165 2.22 -9.68 -4.31
N ASN A 166 3.07 -10.62 -3.88
CA ASN A 166 4.23 -11.00 -4.68
C ASN A 166 3.82 -11.54 -6.06
N ALA A 167 4.77 -11.60 -7.00
CA ALA A 167 4.52 -12.03 -8.37
C ALA A 167 3.98 -13.48 -8.50
N LEU A 168 4.11 -14.29 -7.45
CA LEU A 168 3.59 -15.66 -7.40
C LEU A 168 2.21 -15.75 -6.75
N PHE A 169 1.63 -14.63 -6.30
CA PHE A 169 0.34 -14.56 -5.58
C PHE A 169 0.29 -15.47 -4.35
N THR A 170 1.43 -15.69 -3.71
CA THR A 170 1.57 -16.59 -2.56
C THR A 170 1.68 -15.84 -1.24
N LYS A 171 1.93 -14.53 -1.30
CA LYS A 171 2.19 -13.71 -0.12
C LYS A 171 1.76 -12.26 -0.35
N ASN A 172 1.13 -11.68 0.68
CA ASN A 172 0.84 -10.25 0.77
C ASN A 172 2.10 -9.45 1.10
N ILE A 173 2.22 -8.28 0.48
CA ILE A 173 3.26 -7.29 0.72
C ILE A 173 2.62 -6.15 1.51
N TYR A 174 3.30 -5.72 2.56
CA TYR A 174 2.87 -4.62 3.40
C TYR A 174 3.90 -3.50 3.38
N GLY A 175 3.43 -2.28 3.61
CA GLY A 175 4.30 -1.13 3.82
C GLY A 175 3.95 -0.38 5.11
N LEU A 176 4.91 0.35 5.64
CA LEU A 176 4.69 1.34 6.68
C LEU A 176 4.35 2.66 5.99
N GLY A 177 3.07 3.02 6.01
CA GLY A 177 2.55 4.24 5.40
C GLY A 177 2.49 5.38 6.41
N THR A 178 2.89 6.57 5.97
CA THR A 178 2.65 7.82 6.71
C THR A 178 1.72 8.71 5.90
N TYR A 179 0.68 9.21 6.56
CA TYR A 179 -0.38 10.00 5.97
C TYR A 179 -0.53 11.33 6.67
N LYS A 180 -0.84 12.36 5.90
CA LYS A 180 -1.20 13.69 6.39
C LYS A 180 -2.69 13.94 6.17
N ARG A 181 -3.40 14.43 7.17
CA ARG A 181 -4.79 14.88 7.05
C ARG A 181 -4.85 16.02 6.05
N MET A 182 -5.74 15.88 5.07
CA MET A 182 -6.02 16.92 4.09
C MET A 182 -6.87 18.03 4.70
N THR A 183 -6.66 19.27 4.27
CA THR A 183 -7.68 20.31 4.46
C THR A 183 -8.93 19.99 3.63
N PRO A 184 -10.10 20.60 3.96
CA PRO A 184 -11.28 20.48 3.12
C PRO A 184 -11.03 20.88 1.65
N GLU A 185 -10.22 21.93 1.40
CA GLU A 185 -9.90 22.34 0.03
C GLU A 185 -8.98 21.34 -0.69
N GLU A 186 -8.02 20.74 0.02
CA GLU A 186 -7.16 19.69 -0.54
C GLU A 186 -7.99 18.46 -0.92
N LEU A 187 -8.90 18.03 -0.06
CA LEU A 187 -9.80 16.90 -0.34
C LEU A 187 -10.73 17.20 -1.53
N GLU A 188 -11.33 18.39 -1.57
CA GLU A 188 -12.17 18.80 -2.70
C GLU A 188 -11.38 18.73 -4.02
N LYS A 189 -10.13 19.24 -4.02
CA LYS A 189 -9.26 19.19 -5.20
C LYS A 189 -8.94 17.75 -5.61
N VAL A 190 -8.68 16.85 -4.66
CA VAL A 190 -8.47 15.43 -4.95
C VAL A 190 -9.73 14.84 -5.59
N GLN A 191 -10.91 15.05 -5.01
CA GLN A 191 -12.17 14.55 -5.55
C GLN A 191 -12.50 15.09 -6.95
N GLN A 192 -12.11 16.32 -7.27
CA GLN A 192 -12.23 16.89 -8.61
C GLN A 192 -11.19 16.38 -9.61
N THR A 193 -10.04 15.88 -9.12
CA THR A 193 -8.94 15.39 -9.95
C THR A 193 -9.12 13.91 -10.32
N TYR A 194 -9.55 13.10 -9.36
CA TYR A 194 -9.71 11.65 -9.52
C TYR A 194 -11.20 11.35 -9.74
N THR A 195 -11.67 11.47 -10.98
CA THR A 195 -13.11 11.42 -11.31
C THR A 195 -13.57 10.10 -11.90
N ARG A 196 -12.63 9.23 -12.29
CA ARG A 196 -12.94 7.93 -12.88
C ARG A 196 -13.10 6.87 -11.79
N ASN A 197 -14.26 6.22 -11.75
CA ASN A 197 -14.45 5.02 -10.95
C ASN A 197 -13.74 3.84 -11.64
N TRP A 198 -12.79 3.21 -10.95
CA TRP A 198 -12.08 2.02 -11.43
C TRP A 198 -12.70 0.71 -10.97
N ASP A 199 -13.70 0.74 -10.10
CA ASP A 199 -14.50 -0.44 -9.74
C ASP A 199 -15.36 -0.92 -10.93
N GLU A 200 -15.67 -0.01 -11.86
CA GLU A 200 -16.55 -0.24 -13.02
C GLU A 200 -15.79 -0.52 -14.33
N ALA A 201 -14.45 -0.58 -14.28
CA ALA A 201 -13.64 -0.84 -15.46
C ALA A 201 -13.60 -2.36 -15.76
N GLU A 202 -14.64 -2.85 -16.45
CA GLU A 202 -14.68 -4.16 -17.12
C GLU A 202 -13.80 -4.22 -18.38
#